data_AF-A0A6I7HL65-F1
#
_entry.id   AF-A0A6I7HL65-F1
#
_cell.length_a   1.000
_cell.length_b   1.000
_cell.length_c   1.000
_cell.angle_alpha   90.00
_cell.angle_beta   90.00
_cell.angle_gamma   90.00
#
_symmetry.space_group_name_H-M   'P 1'
#
loop_
_entity.id
_entity.type
_entity.pdbx_description
1 polymer ?
#
loop_
_entity_poly.entity_id
_entity_poly.type
_entity_poly.pdbx_seq_one_letter_code
_entity_poly.pdbx_strand_id
1 'polypeptide(L)'
;MAVLHHAFRCPVTPAFEETVREVLSAWDAGDHEKLSAMALRRLPRIAEREDIQAAFRLDPDGAVPSWLQPEFASPGLAALVLLADSFVPIPSLSASKDTNHYLLTTHLPVLGWNEREVQLLVRGDPIEVMLARHSVSSRELVASKFRETGGWTDGTVARTLGDLLSRLAATVDSGASPAVQESWNALRHSGAIDDARAMLAAVEDTDWLVTSVTH
;
A
#
# COMPACT_ATOMS: atom_id res chain seq x y z
N MET A 1 5.47 11.43 18.74
CA MET A 1 5.81 10.99 17.38
C MET A 1 4.51 10.97 16.60
N ALA A 2 4.44 11.71 15.49
CA ALA A 2 3.24 11.74 14.65
C ALA A 2 3.24 10.49 13.78
N VAL A 3 2.11 9.79 13.70
CA VAL A 3 1.97 8.61 12.84
C VAL A 3 1.47 9.05 11.48
N LEU A 4 2.27 8.86 10.43
CA LEU A 4 1.96 9.33 9.08
C LEU A 4 1.52 8.16 8.19
N HIS A 5 0.42 8.35 7.47
CA HIS A 5 -0.02 7.51 6.37
C HIS A 5 0.50 8.10 5.06
N HIS A 6 1.13 7.28 4.24
CA HIS A 6 1.64 7.61 2.92
C HIS A 6 0.86 6.82 1.88
N ALA A 7 0.61 7.45 0.72
CA ALA A 7 -0.12 6.83 -0.36
C ALA A 7 0.52 7.19 -1.72
N PHE A 8 0.60 6.19 -2.58
CA PHE A 8 1.09 6.29 -3.95
C PHE A 8 0.17 5.50 -4.85
N ARG A 9 0.08 5.90 -6.12
CA ARG A 9 -0.36 5.00 -7.18
C ARG A 9 0.84 4.44 -7.92
N CYS A 10 0.76 3.18 -8.31
CA CYS A 10 1.76 2.49 -9.11
C CYS A 10 1.07 1.94 -10.38
N PRO A 11 1.24 2.61 -11.55
CA PRO A 11 0.56 2.20 -12.77
C PRO A 11 1.07 0.85 -13.32
N VAL A 12 0.14 -0.04 -13.69
CA VAL A 12 0.45 -1.30 -14.36
C VAL A 12 0.73 -1.01 -15.84
N THR A 13 2.01 -0.77 -16.12
CA THR A 13 2.55 -0.57 -17.48
C THR A 13 3.23 -1.85 -17.99
N PRO A 14 3.56 -1.95 -19.29
CA PRO A 14 4.38 -3.06 -19.80
C PRO A 14 5.73 -3.21 -19.06
N ALA A 15 6.35 -2.09 -18.64
CA ALA A 15 7.60 -2.12 -17.87
C ALA A 15 7.41 -2.62 -16.44
N PHE A 16 6.26 -2.31 -15.82
CA PHE A 16 5.85 -2.91 -14.55
C PHE A 16 5.74 -4.42 -14.68
N GLU A 17 5.01 -4.91 -15.69
CA GLU A 17 4.79 -6.34 -15.89
C GLU A 17 6.10 -7.09 -16.19
N GLU A 18 7.00 -6.47 -16.97
CA GLU A 18 8.33 -6.99 -17.21
C GLU A 18 9.14 -7.10 -15.91
N THR A 19 9.14 -6.05 -15.09
CA THR A 19 9.82 -6.06 -13.79
C THR A 19 9.30 -7.16 -12.88
N VAL A 20 7.97 -7.29 -12.75
CA VAL A 20 7.34 -8.34 -11.94
C VAL A 20 7.71 -9.73 -12.48
N ARG A 21 7.69 -9.93 -13.80
CA ARG A 21 8.07 -11.19 -14.44
C ARG A 21 9.53 -11.56 -14.19
N GLU A 22 10.44 -10.59 -14.25
CA GLU A 22 11.86 -10.81 -13.97
C GLU A 22 12.10 -11.22 -12.51
N VAL A 23 11.43 -10.55 -11.56
CA VAL A 23 11.49 -10.89 -10.12
C VAL A 23 10.99 -12.31 -9.89
N LEU A 24 9.80 -12.64 -10.41
CA LEU A 24 9.19 -13.96 -10.24
C LEU A 24 10.06 -15.05 -10.89
N SER A 25 10.59 -14.80 -12.09
CA SER A 25 11.48 -15.74 -12.77
C SER A 25 12.76 -16.03 -11.97
N ALA A 26 13.40 -15.00 -11.40
CA ALA A 26 14.58 -15.19 -10.56
C ALA A 26 14.23 -15.94 -9.26
N TRP A 27 13.10 -15.62 -8.64
CA TRP A 27 12.61 -16.32 -7.45
C TRP A 27 12.32 -17.81 -7.72
N ASP A 28 11.62 -18.11 -8.81
CA ASP A 28 11.27 -19.48 -9.20
C ASP A 28 12.52 -20.31 -9.48
N ALA A 29 13.54 -19.71 -10.10
CA ALA A 29 14.84 -20.33 -10.33
C ALA A 29 15.69 -20.50 -9.04
N GLY A 30 15.28 -19.89 -7.91
CA GLY A 30 16.08 -19.83 -6.69
C GLY A 30 17.32 -18.95 -6.82
N ASP A 31 17.34 -18.03 -7.79
CA ASP A 31 18.47 -17.15 -8.10
C ASP A 31 18.41 -15.89 -7.21
N HIS A 32 18.73 -16.07 -5.93
CA HIS A 32 18.76 -15.00 -4.94
C HIS A 32 19.83 -13.94 -5.24
N GLU A 33 20.95 -14.34 -5.86
CA GLU A 33 22.01 -13.45 -6.33
C GLU A 33 21.49 -12.47 -7.37
N LYS A 34 20.74 -12.96 -8.37
CA LYS A 34 20.13 -12.10 -9.37
C LYS A 34 19.10 -11.14 -8.77
N LEU A 35 18.24 -11.60 -7.86
CA LEU A 35 17.28 -10.74 -7.15
C LEU A 35 17.98 -9.63 -6.38
N SER A 36 19.00 -9.99 -5.61
CA SER A 36 19.85 -9.07 -4.85
C SER A 36 20.49 -8.02 -5.77
N ALA A 37 21.18 -8.47 -6.83
CA ALA A 37 21.89 -7.60 -7.75
C ALA A 37 20.95 -6.62 -8.48
N MET A 38 19.76 -7.09 -8.90
CA MET A 38 18.75 -6.25 -9.54
C MET A 38 18.31 -5.12 -8.60
N ALA A 39 17.95 -5.45 -7.36
CA ALA A 39 17.45 -4.49 -6.38
C ALA A 39 18.55 -3.52 -5.91
N LEU A 40 19.73 -4.02 -5.56
CA LEU A 40 20.88 -3.20 -5.12
C LEU A 40 21.32 -2.21 -6.21
N ARG A 41 21.26 -2.59 -7.48
CA ARG A 41 21.57 -1.69 -8.59
C ARG A 41 20.58 -0.52 -8.69
N ARG A 42 19.32 -0.70 -8.26
CA ARG A 42 18.29 0.34 -8.30
C ARG A 42 18.26 1.20 -7.03
N LEU A 43 18.66 0.66 -5.90
CA LEU A 43 18.57 1.33 -4.59
C LEU A 43 19.14 2.77 -4.58
N PRO A 44 20.30 3.09 -5.17
CA PRO A 44 20.84 4.46 -5.16
C PRO A 44 19.91 5.49 -5.81
N ARG A 45 19.16 5.11 -6.85
CA ARG A 45 18.21 6.01 -7.51
C ARG A 45 16.97 6.24 -6.64
N ILE A 46 16.50 5.20 -5.97
CA ILE A 46 15.38 5.30 -5.04
C ILE A 46 15.75 6.12 -3.80
N ALA A 47 17.03 6.10 -3.41
CA ALA A 47 17.52 6.95 -2.34
C ALA A 47 17.42 8.46 -2.61
N GLU A 48 17.27 8.88 -3.87
CA GLU A 48 17.08 10.30 -4.20
C GLU A 48 15.61 10.72 -4.07
N ARG A 49 14.68 9.78 -3.80
CA ARG A 49 13.24 10.01 -3.66
C ARG A 49 12.85 10.16 -2.18
N GLU A 50 12.86 11.40 -1.68
CA GLU A 50 12.50 11.72 -0.28
C GLU A 50 11.13 11.18 0.14
N ASP A 51 10.14 11.22 -0.75
CA ASP A 51 8.79 10.71 -0.51
C ASP A 51 8.77 9.20 -0.26
N ILE A 52 9.58 8.45 -1.02
CA ILE A 52 9.73 7.00 -0.88
C ILE A 52 10.56 6.64 0.36
N GLN A 53 11.63 7.37 0.63
CA GLN A 53 12.45 7.15 1.82
C GLN A 53 11.64 7.34 3.10
N ALA A 54 10.87 8.43 3.17
CA ALA A 54 10.00 8.71 4.31
C ALA A 54 8.95 7.61 4.51
N ALA A 55 8.42 7.02 3.44
CA ALA A 55 7.37 6.02 3.50
C ALA A 55 7.86 4.59 3.80
N PHE A 56 8.99 4.17 3.23
CA PHE A 56 9.42 2.76 3.23
C PHE A 56 10.78 2.52 3.88
N ARG A 57 11.40 3.55 4.46
CA ARG A 57 12.72 3.46 5.11
C ARG A 57 13.80 2.85 4.20
N LEU A 58 13.72 3.14 2.91
CA LEU A 58 14.65 2.68 1.87
C LEU A 58 15.95 3.51 1.83
N ASP A 59 16.44 3.92 3.00
CA ASP A 59 17.70 4.67 3.11
C ASP A 59 18.88 3.77 2.72
N PRO A 60 19.74 4.19 1.75
CA PRO A 60 20.91 3.43 1.33
C PRO A 60 21.96 3.26 2.42
N ASP A 61 21.96 4.10 3.46
CA ASP A 61 22.82 3.97 4.63
C ASP A 61 22.12 3.23 5.79
N GLY A 62 20.87 2.82 5.58
CA GLY A 62 20.04 2.09 6.53
C GLY A 62 20.27 0.57 6.52
N ALA A 63 19.30 -0.17 7.08
CA ALA A 63 19.36 -1.64 7.11
C ALA A 63 18.99 -2.30 5.76
N VAL A 64 18.42 -1.54 4.82
CA VAL A 64 17.89 -2.05 3.55
C VAL A 64 18.94 -2.69 2.64
N PRO A 65 20.15 -2.13 2.44
CA PRO A 65 21.20 -2.83 1.71
C PRO A 65 21.56 -4.19 2.32
N SER A 66 21.50 -4.32 3.64
CA SER A 66 21.74 -5.60 4.32
C SER A 66 20.61 -6.62 4.07
N TRP A 67 19.36 -6.16 3.99
CA TRP A 67 18.20 -7.00 3.70
C TRP A 67 18.11 -7.42 2.24
N LEU A 68 18.79 -6.69 1.36
CA LEU A 68 18.93 -7.00 -0.05
C LEU A 68 20.11 -7.91 -0.36
N GLN A 69 20.96 -8.29 0.60
CA GLN A 69 22.02 -9.28 0.35
C GLN A 69 21.41 -10.64 -0.04
N PRO A 70 22.10 -11.45 -0.85
CA PRO A 70 21.56 -12.71 -1.38
C PRO A 70 20.97 -13.65 -0.32
N GLU A 71 21.53 -13.68 0.90
CA GLU A 71 21.05 -14.57 1.97
C GLU A 71 19.70 -14.12 2.58
N PHE A 72 19.34 -12.85 2.40
CA PHE A 72 18.14 -12.23 2.99
C PHE A 72 17.13 -11.74 1.95
N ALA A 73 17.54 -11.66 0.67
CA ALA A 73 16.73 -11.14 -0.42
C ALA A 73 15.41 -11.92 -0.56
N SER A 74 14.31 -11.17 -0.51
CA SER A 74 12.96 -11.67 -0.74
C SER A 74 12.37 -11.08 -2.01
N PRO A 75 11.45 -11.77 -2.69
CA PRO A 75 10.86 -11.27 -3.93
C PRO A 75 10.04 -10.00 -3.68
N GLY A 76 9.37 -9.89 -2.52
CA GLY A 76 8.63 -8.70 -2.14
C GLY A 76 9.52 -7.47 -1.96
N LEU A 77 10.61 -7.58 -1.20
CA LEU A 77 11.53 -6.44 -1.02
C LEU A 77 12.20 -6.03 -2.34
N ALA A 78 12.62 -7.00 -3.15
CA ALA A 78 13.18 -6.71 -4.47
C ALA A 78 12.16 -6.01 -5.38
N ALA A 79 10.92 -6.51 -5.43
CA ALA A 79 9.85 -5.90 -6.20
C ALA A 79 9.54 -4.46 -5.74
N LEU A 80 9.45 -4.20 -4.44
CA LEU A 80 9.24 -2.84 -3.93
C LEU A 80 10.32 -1.89 -4.45
N VAL A 81 11.60 -2.24 -4.29
CA VAL A 81 12.72 -1.38 -4.72
C VAL A 81 12.71 -1.15 -6.22
N LEU A 82 12.45 -2.20 -7.01
CA LEU A 82 12.42 -2.12 -8.47
C LEU A 82 11.23 -1.31 -9.00
N LEU A 83 10.08 -1.38 -8.33
CA LEU A 83 8.85 -0.70 -8.75
C LEU A 83 8.72 0.73 -8.20
N ALA A 84 9.43 1.07 -7.13
CA ALA A 84 9.35 2.38 -6.47
C ALA A 84 9.62 3.57 -7.40
N ASP A 85 10.42 3.39 -8.45
CA ASP A 85 10.66 4.41 -9.49
C ASP A 85 9.35 4.86 -10.17
N SER A 86 8.37 3.97 -10.26
CA SER A 86 7.07 4.21 -10.90
C SER A 86 6.00 4.75 -9.95
N PHE A 87 6.32 4.90 -8.67
CA PHE A 87 5.35 5.39 -7.68
C PHE A 87 5.11 6.88 -7.89
N VAL A 88 3.84 7.24 -7.99
CA VAL A 88 3.37 8.62 -8.07
C VAL A 88 2.66 8.94 -6.76
N PRO A 89 3.13 9.93 -5.97
CA PRO A 89 2.49 10.30 -4.71
C PRO A 89 1.07 10.82 -4.97
N ILE A 90 0.14 10.43 -4.10
CA ILE A 90 -1.26 10.84 -4.14
C ILE A 90 -1.69 11.34 -2.74
N PRO A 91 -2.85 12.00 -2.59
CA PRO A 91 -3.35 12.37 -1.27
C PRO A 91 -3.41 11.14 -0.35
N SER A 92 -2.91 11.27 0.87
CA SER A 92 -2.92 10.18 1.86
C SER A 92 -3.98 10.39 2.92
N LEU A 93 -4.19 9.38 3.77
CA LEU A 93 -5.12 9.50 4.89
C LEU A 93 -4.66 10.53 5.91
N SER A 94 -3.39 10.90 5.95
CA SER A 94 -2.86 11.88 6.90
C SER A 94 -2.91 13.33 6.38
N ALA A 95 -3.57 13.59 5.25
CA ALA A 95 -3.63 14.91 4.63
C ALA A 95 -4.29 15.97 5.52
N SER A 96 -5.43 15.65 6.16
CA SER A 96 -6.09 16.55 7.11
C SER A 96 -5.62 16.34 8.55
N LYS A 97 -5.33 15.10 8.94
CA LYS A 97 -4.96 14.72 10.30
C LYS A 97 -4.17 13.43 10.34
N ASP A 98 -3.08 13.43 11.11
CA ASP A 98 -2.16 12.29 11.23
C ASP A 98 -2.85 10.98 11.69
N THR A 99 -3.88 11.06 12.53
CA THR A 99 -4.59 9.90 13.07
C THR A 99 -5.79 9.37 12.27
N ASN A 100 -6.09 9.91 11.08
CA ASN A 100 -7.27 9.49 10.30
C ASN A 100 -7.27 8.00 9.95
N HIS A 101 -6.11 7.40 9.67
CA HIS A 101 -5.98 5.95 9.44
C HIS A 101 -6.49 5.14 10.65
N TYR A 102 -6.19 5.61 11.88
CA TYR A 102 -6.67 5.01 13.11
C TYR A 102 -8.19 5.21 13.27
N LEU A 103 -8.67 6.44 13.03
CA LEU A 103 -10.10 6.76 13.10
C LEU A 103 -10.91 5.89 12.13
N LEU A 104 -10.46 5.71 10.88
CA LEU A 104 -11.09 4.83 9.90
C LEU A 104 -11.11 3.38 10.39
N THR A 105 -10.00 2.89 10.93
CA THR A 105 -9.91 1.53 11.47
C THR A 105 -10.87 1.30 12.63
N THR A 106 -11.08 2.32 13.47
CA THR A 106 -11.96 2.23 14.65
C THR A 106 -13.45 2.37 14.29
N HIS A 107 -13.80 3.30 13.40
CA HIS A 107 -15.18 3.71 13.21
C HIS A 107 -15.87 3.04 12.02
N LEU A 108 -15.15 2.68 10.95
CA LEU A 108 -15.78 2.01 9.79
C LEU A 108 -16.49 0.68 10.14
N PRO A 109 -15.95 -0.17 11.04
CA PRO A 109 -16.67 -1.39 11.45
C PRO A 109 -18.02 -1.12 12.11
N VAL A 110 -18.12 -0.06 12.92
CA VAL A 110 -19.39 0.38 13.54
C VAL A 110 -20.41 0.81 12.47
N LEU A 111 -19.91 1.31 11.32
CA LEU A 111 -20.70 1.74 10.17
C LEU A 111 -20.99 0.58 9.19
N GLY A 112 -20.73 -0.66 9.59
CA GLY A 112 -21.08 -1.87 8.83
C GLY A 112 -20.03 -2.31 7.81
N TRP A 113 -18.85 -1.69 7.78
CA TRP A 113 -17.74 -2.17 6.97
C TRP A 113 -17.15 -3.43 7.57
N ASN A 114 -16.78 -4.39 6.73
CA ASN A 114 -16.09 -5.58 7.22
C ASN A 114 -14.59 -5.30 7.41
N GLU A 115 -13.95 -6.16 8.23
CA GLU A 115 -12.52 -6.03 8.55
C GLU A 115 -11.63 -6.01 7.30
N ARG A 116 -12.02 -6.78 6.27
CA ARG A 116 -11.26 -6.88 5.03
C ARG A 116 -11.28 -5.58 4.23
N GLU A 117 -12.43 -4.92 4.12
CA GLU A 117 -12.57 -3.62 3.46
C GLU A 117 -11.74 -2.54 4.17
N VAL A 118 -11.78 -2.53 5.51
CA VAL A 118 -11.00 -1.60 6.33
C VAL A 118 -9.50 -1.85 6.17
N GLN A 119 -9.07 -3.12 6.21
CA GLN A 119 -7.68 -3.51 5.98
C GLN A 119 -7.20 -3.05 4.61
N LEU A 120 -7.96 -3.30 3.54
CA LEU A 120 -7.60 -2.92 2.18
C LEU A 120 -7.54 -1.40 1.98
N LEU A 121 -8.44 -0.65 2.63
CA LEU A 121 -8.46 0.80 2.57
C LEU A 121 -7.24 1.41 3.26
N VAL A 122 -6.90 0.94 4.46
CA VAL A 122 -5.93 1.61 5.33
C VAL A 122 -4.52 1.07 5.12
N ARG A 123 -4.40 -0.24 4.93
CA ARG A 123 -3.12 -0.98 5.00
C ARG A 123 -2.83 -1.88 3.80
N GLY A 124 -3.78 -2.07 2.89
CA GLY A 124 -3.65 -2.96 1.74
C GLY A 124 -3.31 -4.43 2.08
N ASP A 125 -2.95 -5.18 1.04
CA ASP A 125 -2.35 -6.50 1.15
C ASP A 125 -0.82 -6.45 1.19
N PRO A 126 -0.16 -7.49 1.72
CA PRO A 126 1.26 -7.70 1.46
C PRO A 126 1.56 -7.72 -0.04
N ILE A 127 2.73 -7.20 -0.43
CA ILE A 127 3.18 -7.16 -1.83
C ILE A 127 3.20 -8.55 -2.48
N GLU A 128 3.39 -9.61 -1.70
CA GLU A 128 3.38 -10.99 -2.19
C GLU A 128 2.01 -11.41 -2.74
N VAL A 129 0.91 -10.83 -2.25
CA VAL A 129 -0.43 -11.06 -2.83
C VAL A 129 -0.52 -10.44 -4.22
N MET A 130 0.06 -9.24 -4.42
CA MET A 130 0.19 -8.63 -5.75
C MET A 130 1.03 -9.51 -6.66
N LEU A 131 2.23 -9.91 -6.21
CA LEU A 131 3.13 -10.76 -7.00
C LEU A 131 2.50 -12.11 -7.37
N ALA A 132 1.72 -12.71 -6.46
CA ALA A 132 1.02 -13.97 -6.71
C ALA A 132 0.01 -13.87 -7.86
N ARG A 133 -0.63 -12.71 -8.07
CA ARG A 133 -1.56 -12.49 -9.19
C ARG A 133 -0.88 -12.53 -10.56
N HIS A 134 0.42 -12.24 -10.60
CA HIS A 134 1.23 -12.28 -11.82
C HIS A 134 2.05 -13.56 -11.96
N SER A 135 2.01 -14.45 -10.96
CA SER A 135 2.73 -15.71 -10.98
C SER A 135 1.97 -16.78 -11.74
N VAL A 136 2.71 -17.56 -12.54
CA VAL A 136 2.24 -18.82 -13.14
C VAL A 136 2.72 -20.04 -12.34
N SER A 137 3.53 -19.83 -11.31
CA SER A 137 4.18 -20.85 -10.49
C SER A 137 3.35 -21.14 -9.24
N SER A 138 3.34 -22.42 -8.83
CA SER A 138 2.73 -22.87 -7.57
C SER A 138 3.65 -22.70 -6.36
N ARG A 139 4.86 -22.15 -6.54
CA ARG A 139 5.81 -21.89 -5.45
C ARG A 139 5.21 -20.84 -4.53
N GLU A 140 5.15 -21.13 -3.25
CA GLU A 140 4.59 -20.22 -2.26
C GLU A 140 5.44 -18.94 -2.16
N LEU A 141 4.80 -17.79 -2.38
CA LEU A 141 5.35 -16.50 -2.06
C LEU A 141 5.05 -16.23 -0.58
N VAL A 142 5.92 -16.75 0.29
CA VAL A 142 5.78 -16.50 1.73
C VAL A 142 5.92 -15.00 1.96
N ALA A 143 4.89 -14.38 2.56
CA ALA A 143 4.92 -12.98 2.93
C ALA A 143 6.23 -12.67 3.65
N SER A 144 7.03 -11.78 3.09
CA SER A 144 8.34 -11.51 3.64
C SER A 144 8.19 -11.02 5.08
N LYS A 145 9.18 -11.34 5.92
CA LYS A 145 9.20 -10.82 7.31
C LYS A 145 9.37 -9.29 7.34
N PHE A 146 9.63 -8.67 6.18
CA PHE A 146 9.79 -7.23 6.00
C PHE A 146 8.41 -6.57 5.92
N ARG A 147 7.90 -6.18 7.09
CA ARG A 147 6.64 -5.42 7.25
C ARG A 147 6.66 -4.04 6.57
N GLU A 148 7.82 -3.60 6.10
CA GLU A 148 8.06 -2.29 5.50
C GLU A 148 7.91 -2.30 3.96
N THR A 149 7.35 -3.37 3.37
CA THR A 149 7.08 -3.46 1.91
C THR A 149 5.80 -2.75 1.45
N GLY A 150 5.08 -2.13 2.40
CA GLY A 150 3.83 -1.44 2.15
C GLY A 150 2.61 -2.34 1.96
N GLY A 151 1.47 -1.69 1.91
CA GLY A 151 0.19 -2.25 1.55
C GLY A 151 -0.15 -2.04 0.09
N TRP A 152 -0.64 -3.08 -0.58
CA TRP A 152 -0.98 -3.08 -1.99
C TRP A 152 -2.46 -3.39 -2.18
N THR A 153 -3.21 -2.48 -2.80
CA THR A 153 -4.63 -2.66 -3.12
C THR A 153 -4.83 -2.46 -4.60
N ASP A 154 -5.45 -3.43 -5.26
CA ASP A 154 -5.76 -3.37 -6.69
C ASP A 154 -6.71 -2.21 -7.02
N GLY A 155 -6.48 -1.52 -8.14
CA GLY A 155 -7.26 -0.36 -8.54
C GLY A 155 -8.76 -0.60 -8.64
N THR A 156 -9.18 -1.79 -9.11
CA THR A 156 -10.60 -2.16 -9.18
C THR A 156 -11.23 -2.30 -7.80
N VAL A 157 -10.44 -2.80 -6.82
CA VAL A 157 -10.85 -2.88 -5.42
C VAL A 157 -10.87 -1.48 -4.81
N ALA A 158 -9.86 -0.64 -5.08
CA ALA A 158 -9.82 0.74 -4.63
C ALA A 158 -11.06 1.53 -5.09
N ARG A 159 -11.50 1.35 -6.35
CA ARG A 159 -12.76 1.93 -6.85
C ARG A 159 -13.97 1.43 -6.05
N THR A 160 -14.06 0.13 -5.80
CA THR A 160 -15.17 -0.45 -5.02
C THR A 160 -15.23 0.15 -3.62
N LEU A 161 -14.07 0.34 -2.97
CA LEU A 161 -13.98 1.03 -1.67
C LEU A 161 -14.38 2.52 -1.79
N GLY A 162 -14.06 3.17 -2.91
CA GLY A 162 -14.46 4.54 -3.21
C GLY A 162 -15.98 4.70 -3.35
N ASP A 163 -16.65 3.73 -3.96
CA ASP A 163 -18.11 3.68 -4.07
C ASP A 163 -18.78 3.43 -2.70
N LEU A 164 -18.18 2.57 -1.87
CA LEU A 164 -18.62 2.37 -0.48
C LEU A 164 -18.49 3.67 0.34
N LEU A 165 -17.36 4.37 0.24
CA LEU A 165 -17.13 5.64 0.93
C LEU A 165 -18.07 6.74 0.43
N SER A 166 -18.34 6.80 -0.88
CA SER A 166 -19.25 7.79 -1.45
C SER A 166 -20.69 7.59 -0.96
N ARG A 167 -21.13 6.33 -0.82
CA ARG A 167 -22.41 6.01 -0.18
C ARG A 167 -22.44 6.42 1.29
N LEU A 168 -21.37 6.13 2.03
CA LEU A 168 -21.25 6.50 3.43
C LEU A 168 -21.24 8.04 3.63
N ALA A 169 -20.61 8.77 2.72
CA ALA A 169 -20.51 10.22 2.78
C ALA A 169 -21.85 10.92 2.52
N ALA A 170 -22.75 10.32 1.75
CA ALA A 170 -24.01 10.94 1.33
C ALA A 170 -24.95 11.18 2.52
N THR A 171 -25.16 10.19 3.38
CA THR A 171 -25.87 10.32 4.66
C THR A 171 -25.82 9.01 5.44
N VAL A 172 -25.94 9.09 6.77
CA VAL A 172 -26.38 7.97 7.60
C VAL A 172 -27.88 8.11 7.86
N ASP A 173 -28.58 7.00 8.03
CA ASP A 173 -30.02 7.00 8.33
C ASP A 173 -30.30 7.75 9.64
N SER A 174 -31.27 8.67 9.61
CA SER A 174 -31.75 9.40 10.79
C SER A 174 -32.27 8.49 11.91
N GLY A 175 -32.64 7.25 11.60
CA GLY A 175 -33.02 6.21 12.57
C GLY A 175 -31.86 5.35 13.08
N ALA A 176 -30.61 5.64 12.69
CA ALA A 176 -29.45 4.87 13.10
C ALA A 176 -29.20 4.96 14.61
N SER A 177 -28.51 3.96 15.16
CA SER A 177 -28.17 3.95 16.58
C SER A 177 -27.23 5.11 16.95
N PRO A 178 -27.22 5.58 18.21
CA PRO A 178 -26.32 6.66 18.64
C PRO A 178 -24.84 6.39 18.33
N ALA A 179 -24.39 5.14 18.44
CA ALA A 179 -23.02 4.75 18.15
C ALA A 179 -22.64 4.89 16.66
N VAL A 180 -23.58 4.62 15.75
CA VAL A 180 -23.40 4.81 14.31
C VAL A 180 -23.32 6.31 13.99
N GLN A 181 -24.20 7.12 14.58
CA GLN A 181 -24.18 8.57 14.38
C GLN A 181 -22.89 9.21 14.92
N GLU A 182 -22.44 8.80 16.11
CA GLU A 182 -21.20 9.29 16.71
C GLU A 182 -19.97 8.92 15.86
N SER A 183 -19.89 7.66 15.42
CA SER A 183 -18.79 7.18 14.58
C SER A 183 -18.74 7.90 13.24
N TRP A 184 -19.89 8.11 12.61
CA TRP A 184 -19.97 8.86 11.35
C TRP A 184 -19.58 10.33 11.53
N ASN A 185 -20.09 10.99 12.58
CA ASN A 185 -19.72 12.37 12.90
C ASN A 185 -18.21 12.52 13.18
N ALA A 186 -17.60 11.56 13.89
CA ALA A 186 -16.16 11.57 14.17
C ALA A 186 -15.32 11.51 12.87
N LEU A 187 -15.70 10.63 11.93
CA LEU A 187 -15.04 10.52 10.63
C LEU A 187 -15.28 11.73 9.73
N ARG A 188 -16.47 12.32 9.75
CA ARG A 188 -16.78 13.54 9.00
C ARG A 188 -16.02 14.76 9.53
N HIS A 189 -16.01 14.95 10.85
CA HIS A 189 -15.40 16.12 11.48
C HIS A 189 -13.87 16.10 11.38
N SER A 190 -13.26 14.92 11.42
CA SER A 190 -11.80 14.77 11.23
C SER A 190 -11.36 14.95 9.77
N GLY A 191 -12.28 14.87 8.81
CA GLY A 191 -11.95 14.84 7.37
C GLY A 191 -11.54 13.46 6.87
N ALA A 192 -11.54 12.42 7.72
CA ALA A 192 -11.07 11.09 7.36
C ALA A 192 -11.82 10.47 6.16
N ILE A 193 -13.13 10.72 6.03
CA ILE A 193 -13.90 10.28 4.85
C ILE A 193 -13.45 11.01 3.58
N ASP A 194 -13.19 12.32 3.67
CA ASP A 194 -12.84 13.13 2.51
C ASP A 194 -11.40 12.83 2.05
N ASP A 195 -10.47 12.64 2.99
CA ASP A 195 -9.11 12.19 2.71
C ASP A 195 -9.10 10.81 2.05
N ALA A 196 -9.87 9.85 2.57
CA ALA A 196 -9.99 8.52 1.98
C ALA A 196 -10.59 8.57 0.56
N ARG A 197 -11.59 9.42 0.33
CA ARG A 197 -12.16 9.63 -1.01
C ARG A 197 -11.16 10.28 -1.97
N ALA A 198 -10.41 11.27 -1.51
CA ALA A 198 -9.39 11.94 -2.32
C ALA A 198 -8.26 10.98 -2.71
N MET A 199 -7.81 10.14 -1.78
CA MET A 199 -6.82 9.09 -2.03
C MET A 199 -7.32 8.12 -3.10
N LEU A 200 -8.51 7.55 -2.94
CA LEU A 200 -9.04 6.55 -3.87
C LEU A 200 -9.40 7.14 -5.24
N ALA A 201 -9.84 8.40 -5.29
CA ALA A 201 -10.15 9.08 -6.56
C ALA A 201 -8.91 9.31 -7.45
N ALA A 202 -7.71 9.26 -6.88
CA ALA A 202 -6.45 9.39 -7.61
C ALA A 202 -5.93 8.05 -8.19
N VAL A 203 -6.62 6.94 -7.95
CA VAL A 203 -6.22 5.59 -8.37
C VAL A 203 -7.09 5.14 -9.55
N GLU A 204 -6.45 4.74 -10.65
CA GLU A 204 -7.14 4.17 -11.82
C GLU A 204 -7.33 2.65 -11.66
N ASP A 205 -8.20 2.02 -12.47
CA ASP A 205 -8.39 0.55 -12.42
C ASP A 205 -7.11 -0.23 -12.73
N THR A 206 -6.26 0.37 -13.56
CA THR A 206 -4.99 -0.19 -14.01
C THR A 206 -3.85 0.13 -13.06
N ASP A 207 -4.13 0.72 -11.91
CA ASP A 207 -3.12 1.07 -10.92
C ASP A 207 -3.15 0.07 -9.75
N TRP A 208 -2.03 -0.01 -9.04
CA TRP A 208 -2.00 -0.44 -7.65
C TRP A 208 -1.99 0.78 -6.74
N LEU A 209 -2.87 0.82 -5.75
CA LEU A 209 -2.74 1.70 -4.60
C LEU A 209 -1.68 1.11 -3.67
N VAL A 210 -0.60 1.87 -3.43
CA VAL A 210 0.47 1.51 -2.51
C VAL A 210 0.41 2.41 -1.28
N THR A 211 0.38 1.83 -0.09
CA THR A 211 0.27 2.56 1.17
C THR A 211 1.38 2.19 2.15
N SER A 212 1.73 3.10 3.04
CA SER A 212 2.62 2.81 4.17
C SER A 212 2.21 3.63 5.39
N VAL A 213 2.51 3.13 6.59
CA VAL A 213 2.28 3.84 7.86
C VAL A 213 3.58 3.89 8.64
N THR A 214 4.03 5.10 8.96
CA THR A 214 5.29 5.35 9.69
C THR A 214 5.02 6.03 11.02
N HIS A 215 5.81 5.68 12.05
CA HIS A 215 5.68 6.20 13.41
C HIS A 215 6.73 7.27 13.73
#